data_AF-A0A191WEX9-F1
#
_entry.id   AF-A0A191WEX9-F1
#
_cell.length_a   1.000
_cell.length_b   1.000
_cell.length_c   1.000
_cell.angle_alpha   90.00
_cell.angle_beta   90.00
_cell.angle_gamma   90.00
#
_symmetry.space_group_name_H-M   'P 1'
#
loop_
_entity.id
_entity.type
_entity.pdbx_description
1 polymer ?
#
loop_
_entity_poly.entity_id
_entity_poly.type
_entity_poly.pdbx_seq_one_letter_code
_entity_poly.pdbx_strand_id
1 'polypeptide(L)'
;MTAADIDLLLARREAESEMRDKCIIVDPAGSKTWNAATLQYDVTPLTIYTGKCKVRFGKVGVRQGEQAGQIFIDQDATLSLPMTAPGSAGVRKDHVATITESATDDALVGVVLKVGAARRQSNATSRRFPVEETQ
;
A
#
# COMPACT_ATOMS: atom_id res chain seq x y z
N MET A 1 -18.68 19.56 17.02
CA MET A 1 -18.35 19.31 15.60
C MET A 1 -18.60 20.59 14.84
N THR A 2 -17.57 21.10 14.18
CA THR A 2 -17.66 22.29 13.33
C THR A 2 -18.13 21.89 11.93
N ALA A 3 -18.62 22.83 11.12
CA ALA A 3 -19.00 22.56 9.73
C ALA A 3 -17.83 21.95 8.92
N ALA A 4 -16.60 22.39 9.18
CA ALA A 4 -15.40 21.86 8.55
C ALA A 4 -15.13 20.37 8.89
N ASP A 5 -15.51 19.92 10.10
CA ASP A 5 -15.36 18.50 10.48
C ASP A 5 -16.34 17.62 9.70
N ILE A 6 -17.56 18.12 9.46
CA ILE A 6 -18.60 17.40 8.71
C ILE A 6 -18.18 17.28 7.24
N ASP A 7 -17.69 18.36 6.64
CA ASP A 7 -17.20 18.36 5.26
C ASP A 7 -16.05 17.38 5.06
N LEU A 8 -15.12 17.31 6.02
CA LEU A 8 -14.01 16.35 5.95
C LEU A 8 -14.48 14.89 6.05
N LEU A 9 -15.47 14.60 6.89
CA LEU A 9 -16.03 13.26 6.99
C LEU A 9 -16.79 12.85 5.73
N LEU A 10 -17.53 13.78 5.11
CA LEU A 10 -18.20 13.55 3.83
C LEU A 10 -17.18 13.30 2.72
N ALA A 11 -16.15 14.14 2.63
CA ALA A 11 -15.08 13.97 1.64
C ALA A 11 -14.30 12.65 1.80
N ARG A 12 -14.15 12.15 3.04
CA ARG A 12 -13.57 10.82 3.31
C ARG A 12 -14.46 9.68 2.83
N ARG A 13 -15.77 9.78 3.04
CA ARG A 13 -16.73 8.77 2.56
C ARG A 13 -16.78 8.73 1.05
N GLU A 14 -16.76 9.88 0.40
CA GLU A 14 -16.73 9.97 -1.06
C GLU A 14 -15.44 9.35 -1.61
N ALA A 15 -14.28 9.71 -1.04
CA ALA A 15 -13.01 9.11 -1.43
C ALA A 15 -12.98 7.59 -1.23
N GLU A 16 -13.62 7.07 -0.17
CA GLU A 16 -13.75 5.62 0.05
C GLU A 16 -14.69 4.96 -0.97
N SER A 17 -15.74 5.65 -1.43
CA SER A 17 -16.66 5.11 -2.44
C SER A 17 -16.00 4.89 -3.82
N GLU A 18 -14.94 5.65 -4.11
CA GLU A 18 -14.11 5.46 -5.30
C GLU A 18 -13.10 4.30 -5.16
N MET A 19 -12.84 3.81 -3.95
CA MET A 19 -11.93 2.67 -3.70
C MET A 19 -12.68 1.35 -3.89
N ARG A 20 -12.80 0.94 -5.15
CA ARG A 20 -13.55 -0.26 -5.55
C ARG A 20 -12.75 -1.55 -5.47
N ASP A 21 -11.42 -1.46 -5.50
CA ASP A 21 -10.54 -2.62 -5.45
C ASP A 21 -10.34 -3.08 -4.00
N LYS A 22 -9.88 -4.31 -3.82
CA LYS A 22 -9.45 -4.85 -2.52
C LYS A 22 -7.98 -5.25 -2.56
N CYS A 23 -7.28 -5.00 -1.47
CA CYS A 23 -5.92 -5.45 -1.28
C CYS A 23 -5.66 -5.90 0.15
N ILE A 24 -4.64 -6.73 0.26
CA ILE A 24 -4.05 -7.19 1.51
C ILE A 24 -2.68 -6.55 1.62
N ILE A 25 -2.33 -6.04 2.79
CA ILE A 25 -0.99 -5.53 3.08
C ILE A 25 -0.41 -6.36 4.20
N VAL A 26 0.77 -6.92 3.95
CA VAL A 26 1.54 -7.72 4.89
C VAL A 26 2.85 -7.01 5.23
N ASP A 27 3.30 -7.18 6.45
CA ASP A 27 4.69 -6.91 6.81
C ASP A 27 5.52 -8.17 6.51
N PRO A 28 6.43 -8.11 5.51
CA PRO A 28 7.28 -9.24 5.17
C PRO A 28 8.32 -9.54 6.25
N ALA A 29 8.66 -8.57 7.10
CA ALA A 29 9.60 -8.78 8.20
C ALA A 29 8.95 -9.47 9.40
N GLY A 30 7.63 -9.31 9.55
CA GLY A 30 6.76 -10.13 10.38
C GLY A 30 7.21 -10.33 11.82
N SER A 31 6.67 -11.37 12.46
CA SER A 31 7.20 -11.87 13.73
C SER A 31 8.35 -12.83 13.47
N LYS A 32 9.55 -12.49 13.96
CA LYS A 32 10.69 -13.40 13.97
C LYS A 32 10.54 -14.35 15.14
N THR A 33 10.27 -15.61 14.85
CA THR A 33 10.26 -16.66 15.87
C THR A 33 11.53 -17.49 15.73
N TRP A 34 12.25 -17.68 16.82
CA TRP A 34 13.44 -18.51 16.81
C TRP A 34 13.03 -19.98 16.75
N ASN A 35 13.49 -20.69 15.71
CA ASN A 35 13.24 -22.12 15.58
C ASN A 35 14.46 -22.90 16.06
N ALA A 36 14.32 -23.58 17.19
CA ALA A 36 15.39 -24.36 17.80
C ALA A 36 15.78 -25.61 16.98
N ALA A 37 14.92 -26.08 16.06
CA ALA A 37 15.20 -27.25 15.23
C ALA A 37 16.04 -26.93 13.99
N THR A 38 15.85 -25.74 13.41
CA THR A 38 16.59 -25.28 12.21
C THR A 38 17.73 -24.32 12.55
N LEU A 39 17.83 -23.88 13.82
CA LEU A 39 18.76 -22.85 14.30
C LEU A 39 18.67 -21.55 13.48
N GLN A 40 17.48 -21.26 12.94
CA GLN A 40 17.19 -20.09 12.12
C GLN A 40 15.99 -19.33 12.68
N TYR A 41 15.88 -18.06 12.32
CA TYR A 41 14.68 -17.27 12.59
C TYR A 41 13.66 -17.52 11.49
N ASP A 42 12.54 -18.12 11.85
CA ASP A 42 11.39 -18.21 10.96
C ASP A 42 10.66 -16.87 10.94
N VAL A 43 10.46 -16.36 9.73
CA VAL A 43 9.75 -15.11 9.49
C VAL A 43 8.33 -15.45 9.08
N THR A 44 7.37 -15.13 9.94
CA THR A 44 5.94 -15.28 9.62
C THR A 44 5.39 -13.93 9.17
N PRO A 45 4.97 -13.77 7.91
CA PRO A 45 4.40 -12.50 7.43
C PRO A 45 3.16 -12.13 8.24
N LEU A 46 3.09 -10.87 8.69
CA LEU A 46 1.96 -10.39 9.47
C LEU A 46 1.01 -9.59 8.58
N THR A 47 -0.25 -9.97 8.49
CA THR A 47 -1.26 -9.17 7.79
C THR A 47 -1.63 -7.94 8.63
N ILE A 48 -1.38 -6.76 8.07
CA ILE A 48 -1.62 -5.47 8.74
C ILE A 48 -2.92 -4.84 8.28
N TYR A 49 -3.23 -4.99 7.00
CA TYR A 49 -4.42 -4.41 6.41
C TYR A 49 -5.07 -5.38 5.45
N THR A 50 -6.40 -5.39 5.44
CA THR A 50 -7.20 -6.09 4.44
C THR A 50 -8.44 -5.25 4.23
N GLY A 51 -8.69 -4.85 2.99
CA GLY A 51 -9.87 -4.06 2.68
C GLY A 51 -9.76 -3.31 1.37
N LYS A 52 -10.59 -2.27 1.26
CA LYS A 52 -10.67 -1.46 0.05
C LYS A 52 -9.39 -0.69 -0.20
N CYS A 53 -9.03 -0.54 -1.47
CA CYS A 53 -7.97 0.36 -1.87
C CYS A 53 -8.20 0.85 -3.30
N LYS A 54 -7.35 1.79 -3.69
CA LYS A 54 -7.28 2.30 -5.06
C LYS A 54 -5.82 2.40 -5.43
N VAL A 55 -5.42 1.68 -6.46
CA VAL A 55 -4.08 1.79 -7.04
C VAL A 55 -4.16 2.66 -8.28
N ARG A 56 -3.23 3.62 -8.40
CA ARG A 56 -3.03 4.40 -9.61
C ARG A 56 -1.60 4.22 -10.05
N PHE A 57 -1.39 3.57 -11.18
CA PHE A 57 -0.11 3.58 -11.88
C PHE A 57 0.05 4.94 -12.57
N GLY A 58 1.11 5.66 -12.21
CA GLY A 58 1.50 6.93 -12.80
C GLY A 58 2.32 6.73 -14.06
N LYS A 59 3.02 7.79 -14.48
CA LYS A 59 3.93 7.70 -15.63
C LYS A 59 5.11 6.79 -15.28
N VAL A 60 5.46 5.87 -16.18
CA VAL A 60 6.73 5.16 -16.14
C VAL A 60 7.84 6.17 -16.41
N GLY A 61 8.51 6.61 -15.35
CA GLY A 61 9.69 7.47 -15.45
C GLY A 61 10.92 6.59 -15.42
N VAL A 62 11.65 6.47 -16.53
CA VAL A 62 12.94 5.77 -16.52
C VAL A 62 13.91 6.60 -15.69
N ARG A 63 14.12 6.22 -14.42
CA ARG A 63 15.16 6.81 -13.59
C ARG A 63 16.43 6.00 -13.79
N GLN A 64 17.31 6.48 -14.66
CA GLN A 64 18.65 5.89 -14.81
C GLN A 64 19.45 6.16 -13.53
N GLY A 65 19.44 5.19 -12.61
CA GLY A 65 20.39 5.13 -11.50
C GLY A 65 21.75 4.68 -12.03
N GLU A 66 22.69 5.60 -12.16
CA GLU A 66 24.06 5.35 -12.61
C GLU A 66 24.88 4.70 -11.47
N GLN A 67 24.46 3.52 -11.02
CA GLN A 67 25.26 2.68 -10.14
C GLN A 67 24.93 1.20 -10.46
N ALA A 68 25.87 0.53 -11.12
CA ALA A 68 25.87 -0.92 -11.40
C ALA A 68 24.94 -1.48 -12.50
N GLY A 69 24.63 -0.73 -13.56
CA GLY A 69 24.15 -1.33 -14.82
C GLY A 69 22.78 -2.03 -14.78
N GLN A 70 22.01 -1.86 -13.71
CA GLN A 70 20.63 -2.33 -13.61
C GLN A 70 19.69 -1.17 -13.95
N ILE A 71 18.87 -1.36 -14.99
CA ILE A 71 17.79 -0.42 -15.33
C ILE A 71 16.67 -0.68 -14.33
N PHE A 72 16.58 0.14 -13.29
CA PHE A 72 15.40 0.17 -12.42
C PHE A 72 14.29 0.93 -13.14
N ILE A 73 13.27 0.20 -13.59
CA ILE A 73 12.05 0.81 -14.11
C ILE A 73 11.20 1.20 -12.90
N ASP A 74 11.47 2.39 -12.35
CA ASP A 74 10.63 2.97 -11.30
C ASP A 74 9.29 3.37 -11.93
N GLN A 75 8.29 2.49 -11.83
CA GLN A 75 6.91 2.89 -12.09
C GLN A 75 6.40 3.67 -10.87
N ASP A 76 6.14 4.97 -11.05
CA ASP A 76 5.52 5.80 -10.02
C ASP A 76 4.06 5.34 -9.79
N ALA A 77 3.84 4.30 -9.00
CA ALA A 77 2.51 3.88 -8.59
C ALA A 77 2.14 4.52 -7.24
N THR A 78 0.85 4.79 -7.04
CA THR A 78 0.33 5.33 -5.78
C THR A 78 -0.81 4.45 -5.29
N LEU A 79 -0.64 3.87 -4.11
CA LEU A 79 -1.67 3.16 -3.38
C LEU A 79 -2.40 4.13 -2.45
N SER A 80 -3.72 4.18 -2.58
CA SER A 80 -4.61 4.96 -1.71
C SER A 80 -5.42 4.02 -0.82
N LEU A 81 -5.37 4.26 0.49
CA LEU A 81 -6.12 3.54 1.51
C LEU A 81 -7.10 4.48 2.24
N PRO A 82 -8.21 3.96 2.79
CA PRO A 82 -9.11 4.75 3.62
C PRO A 82 -8.41 5.23 4.90
N MET A 83 -8.68 6.47 5.32
CA MET A 83 -8.10 7.04 6.55
C MET A 83 -8.66 6.41 7.83
N THR A 84 -9.90 5.92 7.78
CA THR A 84 -10.64 5.43 8.94
C THR A 84 -10.69 3.91 9.03
N ALA A 85 -10.24 3.19 7.99
CA ALA A 85 -10.28 1.74 8.00
C ALA A 85 -9.31 1.17 9.06
N PRO A 86 -9.69 0.13 9.80
CA PRO A 86 -8.81 -0.56 10.74
C PRO A 86 -7.51 -1.02 10.04
N GLY A 87 -6.37 -0.93 10.73
CA GLY A 87 -5.07 -1.37 10.20
C GLY A 87 -4.41 -0.43 9.18
N SER A 88 -5.16 0.42 8.49
CA SER A 88 -4.61 1.35 7.49
C SER A 88 -3.62 2.38 8.06
N ALA A 89 -3.73 2.73 9.35
CA ALA A 89 -2.77 3.58 10.07
C ALA A 89 -1.47 2.85 10.43
N GLY A 90 -1.50 1.51 10.46
CA GLY A 90 -0.35 0.65 10.76
C GLY A 90 0.54 0.38 9.56
N VAL A 91 0.12 0.77 8.35
CA VAL A 91 0.88 0.58 7.11
C VAL A 91 2.13 1.47 7.10
N ARG A 92 3.29 0.89 6.82
CA ARG A 92 4.60 1.53 6.83
C ARG A 92 5.38 1.20 5.56
N LYS A 93 6.51 1.89 5.41
CA LYS A 93 7.49 1.60 4.35
C LYS A 93 7.95 0.14 4.46
N ASP A 94 8.24 -0.47 3.33
CA ASP A 94 8.72 -1.85 3.15
C ASP A 94 7.67 -2.94 3.40
N HIS A 95 6.43 -2.58 3.70
CA HIS A 95 5.31 -3.51 3.64
C HIS A 95 5.02 -3.91 2.20
N VAL A 96 4.36 -5.05 2.03
CA VAL A 96 3.99 -5.58 0.72
C VAL A 96 2.48 -5.56 0.59
N ALA A 97 1.98 -4.90 -0.44
CA ALA A 97 0.58 -4.86 -0.80
C ALA A 97 0.31 -5.80 -1.97
N THR A 98 -0.71 -6.65 -1.85
CA THR A 98 -1.19 -7.52 -2.91
C THR A 98 -2.62 -7.15 -3.23
N ILE A 99 -2.92 -6.87 -4.49
CA ILE A 99 -4.29 -6.63 -4.95
C ILE A 99 -4.98 -7.98 -5.05
N THR A 100 -6.07 -8.18 -4.31
CA THR A 100 -6.80 -9.45 -4.27
C THR A 100 -8.06 -9.44 -5.12
N GLU A 101 -8.66 -8.26 -5.33
CA GLU A 101 -9.80 -8.09 -6.21
C GLU A 101 -9.68 -6.72 -6.89
N SER A 102 -9.96 -6.66 -8.18
CA SER A 102 -10.20 -5.40 -8.87
C SER A 102 -11.57 -5.42 -9.53
N ALA A 103 -12.29 -4.30 -9.45
CA ALA A 103 -13.61 -4.18 -10.07
C ALA A 103 -13.55 -3.71 -11.53
N THR A 104 -12.38 -3.25 -12.00
CA THR A 104 -12.23 -2.59 -13.30
C THR A 104 -11.24 -3.29 -14.24
N ASP A 105 -10.24 -3.99 -13.70
CA ASP A 105 -9.23 -4.68 -14.49
C ASP A 105 -8.73 -5.95 -13.79
N ASP A 106 -9.08 -7.12 -14.33
CA ASP A 106 -8.70 -8.41 -13.79
C ASP A 106 -7.17 -8.64 -13.83
N ALA A 107 -6.43 -7.94 -14.70
CA ALA A 107 -4.97 -8.04 -14.78
C ALA A 107 -4.27 -7.48 -13.54
N LEU A 108 -4.96 -6.67 -12.73
CA LEU A 108 -4.41 -6.14 -11.48
C LEU A 108 -4.49 -7.15 -10.33
N VAL A 109 -5.30 -8.19 -10.44
CA VAL A 109 -5.42 -9.21 -9.39
C VAL A 109 -4.13 -10.01 -9.31
N GLY A 110 -3.53 -10.07 -8.12
CA GLY A 110 -2.26 -10.74 -7.87
C GLY A 110 -1.03 -9.85 -8.02
N VAL A 111 -1.17 -8.59 -8.46
CA VAL A 111 -0.03 -7.66 -8.51
C VAL A 111 0.50 -7.39 -7.11
N VAL A 112 1.82 -7.53 -6.97
CA VAL A 112 2.56 -7.33 -5.73
C VAL A 112 3.31 -6.00 -5.78
N LEU A 113 3.03 -5.15 -4.80
CA LEU A 113 3.52 -3.78 -4.72
C LEU A 113 4.25 -3.59 -3.40
N LYS A 114 5.47 -3.07 -3.44
CA LYS A 114 6.21 -2.66 -2.25
C LYS A 114 5.80 -1.25 -1.83
N VAL A 115 5.45 -1.09 -0.56
CA VAL A 115 4.97 0.16 0.00
C VAL A 115 6.14 1.08 0.35
N GLY A 116 6.14 2.29 -0.21
CA GLY A 116 7.10 3.35 0.10
C GLY A 116 6.70 4.19 1.32
N ALA A 117 7.45 5.28 1.55
CA ALA A 117 7.19 6.15 2.69
C ALA A 117 5.85 6.91 2.56
N ALA A 118 5.02 6.84 3.61
CA ALA A 118 3.72 7.49 3.64
C ALA A 118 3.81 9.01 3.42
N ARG A 119 3.02 9.57 2.49
CA ARG A 119 2.88 11.02 2.36
C ARG A 119 1.93 11.52 3.45
N ARG A 120 2.49 12.10 4.52
CA ARG A 120 1.70 12.63 5.63
C ARG A 120 1.07 13.96 5.26
N GLN A 121 -0.23 14.09 5.48
CA GLN A 121 -1.01 15.31 5.30
C GLN A 121 -1.96 15.47 6.49
N SER A 122 -2.09 16.70 7.00
CA SER A 122 -2.95 17.02 8.15
C SER A 122 -4.43 16.95 7.81
N ASN A 123 -4.82 17.39 6.60
CA ASN A 123 -6.19 17.37 6.12
C ASN A 123 -6.36 16.41 4.94
N ALA A 124 -6.14 15.12 5.20
CA ALA A 124 -6.22 14.07 4.18
C ALA A 124 -7.60 13.40 4.14
N THR A 125 -8.11 13.19 2.92
CA THR A 125 -9.29 12.35 2.63
C THR A 125 -8.91 10.88 2.45
N SER A 126 -7.66 10.59 2.03
CA SER A 126 -7.12 9.23 1.90
C SER A 126 -5.65 9.16 2.31
N ARG A 127 -5.20 7.99 2.80
CA ARG A 127 -3.76 7.72 3.01
C ARG A 127 -3.14 7.34 1.68
N ARG A 128 -2.15 8.09 1.23
CA ARG A 128 -1.47 7.84 -0.05
C ARG A 128 -0.04 7.40 0.20
N PHE A 129 0.31 6.27 -0.39
CA PHE A 129 1.64 5.69 -0.34
C PHE A 129 2.18 5.62 -1.78
N PRO A 130 3.39 6.13 -2.05
CA PRO A 130 4.10 5.71 -3.25
C PRO A 130 4.37 4.21 -3.13
N VAL A 131 4.17 3.48 -4.22
CA VAL A 131 4.42 2.04 -4.27
C VAL A 131 5.21 1.70 -5.53
N GLU A 132 6.02 0.66 -5.43
CA GLU A 132 6.85 0.15 -6.52
C GLU A 132 6.40 -1.28 -6.82
N GLU A 133 6.20 -1.62 -8.10
CA GLU A 133 5.89 -2.99 -8.49
C GLU A 133 7.13 -3.87 -8.33
N THR A 134 7.00 -4.96 -7.59
CA THR A 134 8.10 -5.92 -7.39
C THR A 134 7.70 -7.19 -8.13
N GLN A 135 8.29 -7.41 -9.31
CA GLN A 135 8.22 -8.67 -10.07
C GLN A 135 9.39 -9.58 -9.69
#